data_AF-A0A2D7SLT7-F1
#
_entry.id   AF-A0A2D7SLT7-F1
#
_cell.length_a   1.000
_cell.length_b   1.000
_cell.length_c   1.000
_cell.angle_alpha   90.00
_cell.angle_beta   90.00
_cell.angle_gamma   90.00
#
_symmetry.space_group_name_H-M   'P 1'
#
loop_
_entity.id
_entity.type
_entity.pdbx_description
1 polymer ?
#
loop_
_entity_poly.entity_id
_entity_poly.type
_entity_poly.pdbx_seq_one_letter_code
_entity_poly.pdbx_strand_id
1 'polypeptide(L)'
;MRRYLIIFLAILFSIALFFLTNYILKKLTKNNTIFVSTLVSIIGFCMFILFSFLYLEGNAFNPSYSYNPPSIIDGKVKDGNFSK
;
A
#
# COMPACT_ATOMS: atom_id res chain seq x y z
N MET A 1 -4.95 5.00 -10.25
CA MET A 1 -6.29 5.06 -9.59
C MET A 1 -6.39 4.14 -8.38
N ARG A 2 -6.27 2.81 -8.53
CA ARG A 2 -6.42 1.83 -7.42
C ARG A 2 -5.54 2.09 -6.19
N ARG A 3 -4.27 2.46 -6.37
CA ARG A 3 -3.35 2.78 -5.25
C ARG A 3 -3.82 3.97 -4.41
N TYR A 4 -4.33 5.03 -5.05
CA TYR A 4 -4.86 6.21 -4.35
C TYR A 4 -6.13 5.89 -3.56
N LEU A 5 -6.98 5.00 -4.08
CA LEU A 5 -8.18 4.54 -3.38
C LEU A 5 -7.82 3.75 -2.11
N ILE A 6 -6.80 2.89 -2.18
CA ILE A 6 -6.30 2.15 -1.00
C ILE A 6 -5.80 3.11 0.08
N ILE A 7 -5.01 4.13 -0.31
CA ILE A 7 -4.49 5.13 0.62
C ILE A 7 -5.64 5.92 1.26
N PHE A 8 -6.63 6.33 0.45
CA PHE A 8 -7.81 7.02 0.94
C PHE A 8 -8.60 6.17 1.95
N LEU A 9 -8.80 4.88 1.65
CA LEU A 9 -9.50 3.96 2.55
C LEU A 9 -8.73 3.73 3.85
N ALA A 10 -7.40 3.66 3.79
CA ALA A 10 -6.54 3.52 4.97
C ALA A 10 -6.67 4.73 5.91
N ILE A 11 -6.75 5.94 5.38
CA ILE A 11 -6.97 7.17 6.16
C ILE A 11 -8.33 7.11 6.87
N LEU A 12 -9.39 6.77 6.13
CA LEU A 12 -10.74 6.62 6.67
C LEU A 12 -10.80 5.56 7.79
N PHE A 13 -10.14 4.42 7.57
CA PHE A 13 -10.02 3.36 8.55
C PHE A 13 -9.29 3.81 9.82
N SER A 14 -8.18 4.54 9.68
CA SER A 14 -7.42 5.05 10.83
C SER A 14 -8.26 6.01 11.70
N ILE A 15 -9.03 6.90 11.07
CA ILE A 15 -9.94 7.82 11.76
C ILE A 15 -11.01 7.03 12.52
N ALA A 16 -11.64 6.05 11.87
CA ALA A 16 -12.66 5.21 12.51
C ALA A 16 -12.08 4.43 13.70
N LEU A 17 -10.87 3.87 13.54
CA LEU A 17 -10.17 3.10 14.57
C LEU A 17 -9.81 3.98 15.77
N PHE A 18 -9.43 5.24 15.55
CA PHE A 18 -9.19 6.21 16.63
C PHE A 18 -10.45 6.45 17.47
N PHE A 19 -11.59 6.71 16.83
CA PHE A 19 -12.85 6.94 17.56
C PHE A 19 -13.30 5.69 18.32
N LEU A 20 -13.19 4.51 17.70
CA LEU A 20 -13.57 3.25 18.32
C LEU A 20 -12.71 2.95 19.55
N THR A 21 -11.39 3.08 19.44
CA THR A 21 -10.47 2.84 20.56
C THR A 21 -10.68 3.85 21.68
N ASN A 22 -10.86 5.13 21.35
CA ASN A 22 -11.14 6.17 22.34
C ASN A 22 -12.46 5.91 23.09
N TYR A 23 -13.50 5.46 22.38
CA TYR A 23 -14.78 5.09 22.99
C TYR A 23 -14.63 3.93 23.98
N ILE A 24 -13.92 2.86 23.60
CA ILE A 24 -13.66 1.70 24.47
C ILE A 24 -12.83 2.10 25.69
N LEU A 25 -11.75 2.86 25.47
CA LEU A 25 -10.84 3.29 26.54
C LEU A 25 -11.51 4.23 27.55
N LYS A 26 -12.40 5.12 27.08
CA LYS A 26 -13.22 5.97 27.95
C LYS A 26 -14.18 5.14 28.80
N LYS A 27 -14.79 4.09 28.23
CA LYS A 27 -15.67 3.18 28.97
C LYS A 27 -14.93 2.38 30.05
N LEU A 28 -13.63 2.13 29.85
CA LEU A 28 -12.77 1.40 30.79
C LEU A 28 -12.09 2.31 31.83
N THR A 29 -12.42 3.61 31.85
CA THR A 29 -11.88 4.59 32.82
C THR A 29 -10.35 4.61 32.88
N LYS A 30 -9.68 4.33 31.76
CA LYS A 30 -8.20 4.38 31.71
C LYS A 30 -7.71 5.81 31.60
N ASN A 31 -6.68 6.15 32.36
CA ASN A 31 -5.96 7.40 32.17
C ASN A 31 -5.16 7.34 30.86
N ASN A 32 -5.00 8.47 30.17
CA ASN A 32 -4.30 8.61 28.88
C ASN A 32 -5.01 7.97 27.66
N THR A 33 -6.35 7.94 27.65
CA THR A 33 -7.15 7.41 26.53
C THR A 33 -6.76 7.98 25.16
N ILE A 34 -6.49 9.28 25.08
CA ILE A 34 -6.13 9.98 23.84
C ILE A 34 -4.81 9.43 23.28
N PHE A 35 -3.78 9.33 24.13
CA PHE A 35 -2.46 8.85 23.72
C PHE A 35 -2.49 7.41 23.21
N VAL A 36 -3.20 6.52 23.91
CA VAL A 36 -3.34 5.12 23.48
C VAL A 36 -4.10 5.03 22.16
N SER A 37 -5.18 5.81 22.00
CA SER A 37 -6.00 5.80 20.78
C SER A 37 -5.20 6.32 19.57
N THR A 38 -4.39 7.37 19.75
CA THR A 38 -3.50 7.86 18.68
C THR A 38 -2.46 6.82 18.29
N LEU A 39 -1.82 6.17 19.26
CA LEU A 39 -0.79 5.16 19.00
C LEU A 39 -1.39 3.97 18.24
N VAL A 40 -2.55 3.48 18.67
CA VAL A 40 -3.25 2.38 18.00
C VAL A 40 -3.72 2.78 16.60
N SER A 41 -4.17 4.02 16.39
CA SER A 41 -4.58 4.51 15.06
C SER A 41 -3.43 4.57 14.04
N ILE A 42 -2.22 4.94 14.50
CA ILE A 42 -1.01 5.00 13.66
C ILE A 42 -0.55 3.59 13.29
N ILE A 43 -0.47 2.69 14.28
CA ILE A 43 -0.12 1.29 14.04
C ILE A 43 -1.15 0.65 13.08
N GLY A 44 -2.44 0.87 13.33
CA GLY A 44 -3.52 0.36 12.49
C GLY A 44 -3.41 0.87 11.05
N PHE A 45 -3.08 2.15 10.85
CA PHE A 45 -2.85 2.72 9.53
C PHE A 45 -1.70 2.04 8.79
N CYS A 46 -0.53 1.91 9.44
CA CYS A 46 0.65 1.28 8.85
C CYS A 46 0.37 -0.17 8.45
N MET A 47 -0.25 -0.95 9.34
CA MET A 47 -0.57 -2.35 9.07
C MET A 47 -1.60 -2.48 7.94
N PHE A 48 -2.64 -1.64 7.93
CA PHE A 48 -3.67 -1.68 6.90
C PHE A 48 -3.13 -1.36 5.52
N ILE A 49 -2.25 -0.34 5.39
CA ILE A 49 -1.57 -0.03 4.14
C ILE A 49 -0.71 -1.22 3.68
N LEU A 50 0.14 -1.75 4.56
CA LEU A 50 1.01 -2.89 4.23
C LEU A 50 0.22 -4.09 3.73
N PHE A 51 -0.83 -4.49 4.45
CA PHE A 51 -1.68 -5.61 4.05
C PHE A 51 -2.43 -5.32 2.74
N SER A 52 -2.94 -4.11 2.56
CA SER A 52 -3.66 -3.74 1.34
C SER A 52 -2.75 -3.79 0.12
N PHE A 53 -1.53 -3.28 0.21
CA PHE A 53 -0.56 -3.39 -0.88
C PHE A 53 -0.13 -4.85 -1.11
N LEU A 54 0.16 -5.61 -0.05
CA LEU A 54 0.54 -7.02 -0.20
C LEU A 54 -0.55 -7.84 -0.89
N TYR A 55 -1.81 -7.67 -0.49
CA TYR A 55 -2.93 -8.46 -1.02
C TYR A 55 -3.41 -8.02 -2.40
N LEU A 56 -3.50 -6.70 -2.64
CA LEU A 56 -3.97 -6.17 -3.93
C LEU A 56 -2.88 -6.12 -5.00
N GLU A 57 -1.60 -6.00 -4.62
CA GLU A 57 -0.50 -5.86 -5.57
C GLU A 57 0.11 -7.21 -5.99
N GLY A 58 -0.09 -8.28 -5.20
CA GLY A 58 0.29 -9.64 -5.57
C GLY A 58 -0.33 -10.15 -6.88
N ASN A 59 -1.48 -9.59 -7.28
CA ASN A 59 -2.15 -9.87 -8.57
C ASN A 59 -1.99 -8.76 -9.62
N ALA A 60 -1.23 -7.69 -9.33
CA ALA A 60 -1.24 -6.48 -10.14
C ALA A 60 -0.04 -6.35 -11.10
N PHE A 61 1.03 -7.11 -10.92
CA PHE A 61 2.25 -6.98 -11.72
C PHE A 61 2.61 -8.31 -12.38
N ASN A 62 2.14 -8.50 -13.62
CA ASN A 62 2.76 -9.50 -14.50
C ASN A 62 3.93 -8.79 -15.20
N PRO A 63 5.20 -9.09 -14.85
CA PRO A 63 6.38 -8.39 -15.36
C PRO A 63 6.52 -8.47 -16.89
N SER A 64 5.78 -9.39 -17.53
CA SER A 64 5.73 -9.57 -18.99
C SER A 64 5.21 -8.35 -19.75
N TYR A 65 4.46 -7.44 -19.13
CA TYR A 65 3.92 -6.25 -19.81
C TYR A 65 4.87 -5.05 -19.85
N SER A 66 5.98 -5.08 -19.09
CA SER A 66 6.92 -3.96 -19.04
C SER A 66 8.19 -4.19 -19.85
N TYR A 67 8.40 -5.42 -20.34
CA TYR A 67 9.53 -5.76 -21.18
C TYR A 67 9.02 -6.03 -22.59
N ASN A 68 9.21 -5.04 -23.48
CA ASN A 68 9.16 -5.30 -24.90
C ASN A 68 10.56 -5.73 -25.33
N PRO A 69 10.83 -7.03 -25.54
CA PRO A 69 12.11 -7.45 -26.07
C PRO A 69 12.35 -6.74 -27.41
N PRO A 70 13.59 -6.34 -27.70
CA PRO A 70 13.90 -5.77 -29.00
C PRO A 70 13.64 -6.81 -30.09
N SER A 71 13.07 -6.39 -31.21
CA SER A 71 12.80 -7.29 -32.34
C SER A 71 14.11 -7.77 -32.95
N ILE A 72 14.24 -9.09 -33.12
CA ILE A 72 15.39 -9.72 -33.78
C ILE A 72 15.04 -9.96 -35.24
N ILE A 73 15.89 -9.49 -36.16
CA ILE A 73 15.79 -9.78 -37.60
C ILE A 73 17.13 -10.38 -38.01
N ASP A 74 17.12 -11.58 -38.61
CA ASP A 74 18.32 -12.30 -39.07
C ASP A 74 19.43 -12.41 -38.01
N GLY A 75 19.04 -12.69 -36.76
CA GLY A 75 19.97 -12.84 -35.64
C GLY A 75 20.57 -11.54 -35.10
N LYS A 76 20.14 -10.37 -35.59
CA LYS A 76 20.58 -9.06 -35.11
C LYS A 76 19.45 -8.30 -34.43
N VAL A 77 19.80 -7.57 -33.37
CA VAL A 77 18.90 -6.63 -32.69
C VAL A 77 18.59 -5.47 -33.65
N LYS A 78 17.33 -5.29 -34.02
CA LYS A 78 16.90 -4.16 -34.85
C LYS A 78 17.22 -2.85 -34.11
N ASP A 79 17.90 -1.93 -34.80
CA ASP A 79 18.35 -0.62 -34.27
C ASP A 79 19.37 -0.68 -33.12
N GLY A 80 20.03 -1.82 -32.91
CA GLY A 80 21.13 -1.94 -31.95
C GLY A 80 22.41 -1.26 -32.45
N ASN A 81 22.82 -0.16 -31.81
CA ASN A 81 24.17 0.39 -31.97
C ASN A 81 25.16 -0.47 -31.16
N PHE A 82 25.84 -1.39 -31.84
CA PHE A 82 26.98 -2.09 -31.25
C PHE A 82 28.17 -1.12 -31.24
N SER A 83 28.72 -0.84 -30.05
CA SER A 83 30.01 -0.15 -29.96
C SER A 83 31.05 -0.99 -30.68
N LYS A 84 31.78 -0.36 -31.61
CA LYS A 84 32.94 -0.95 -32.28
C LYS A 84 34.05 -1.26 -31.29
#